data_AF-A0A6A6Z7V0-F1
#
_entry.id   AF-A0A6A6Z7V0-F1
#
_cell.length_a   1.000
_cell.length_b   1.000
_cell.length_c   1.000
_cell.angle_alpha   90.00
_cell.angle_beta   90.00
_cell.angle_gamma   90.00
#
_symmetry.space_group_name_H-M   'P 1'
#
loop_
_entity.id
_entity.type
_entity.pdbx_description
1 polymer ?
#
loop_
_entity_poly.entity_id
_entity_poly.type
_entity_poly.pdbx_seq_one_letter_code
_entity_poly.pdbx_strand_id
1 'polypeptide(L)'
;MPPKRKTQVAVEEPYPYEFFGPPGALAVSLGLPLVCYVLAFSCNGVSGCPAPALLHPSTLTLETLKQQVAWPGFSGLLNTKTVIATFGYYLLNLTLYALLPASEVDGTELVSGGRLKYRFNAFSSSIFVMVILAAGTVVEGADFAVWTFISENYIQLLTTNVLIAFFLAVYVYVASFSVRMPNKDMRELAEAGHSGNIIYDWFKGRELNPRITLPLFGEVDIKSFMELRPGLLGWIILDCAFIAQQYRTFGYITDSILFVTFAQALYVFDSFYMEAAILTTMDITTDGFGFMLSFGDLAWLPFTYSVQTRYLAHYPLELGWWLGPILAVQGLGYVMFRSVNNEKNRFRTNPKDPKISHLKYIQTEVGSKLLITGWWGRARHINYLADWFMSWAFVLPTGIAGYVIKSALKEPITATQSTAIFDRQITGRYRVQADAEGWGMLISYFFILYFAVLLIHRERRDDEKCRRKYGKDWEKYCEIVPYRIVPGIY
;
A
#
# COMPACT_ATOMS: atom_id res chain seq x y z
N MET A 1 10.54 -46.16 -25.81
CA MET A 1 9.83 -45.59 -24.64
C MET A 1 10.84 -44.79 -23.83
N PRO A 2 10.67 -43.47 -23.64
CA PRO A 2 11.52 -42.72 -22.72
C PRO A 2 11.23 -43.19 -21.28
N PRO A 3 12.22 -43.17 -20.38
CA PRO A 3 12.04 -43.68 -19.03
C PRO A 3 11.07 -42.77 -18.25
N LYS A 4 10.06 -43.39 -17.62
CA LYS A 4 9.17 -42.71 -16.67
C LYS A 4 10.04 -42.10 -15.56
N ARG A 5 10.12 -40.76 -15.52
CA ARG A 5 10.70 -40.01 -14.41
C ARG A 5 9.92 -40.39 -13.15
N LYS A 6 10.55 -41.13 -12.24
CA LYS A 6 9.99 -41.42 -10.93
C LYS A 6 9.77 -40.07 -10.23
N THR A 7 8.52 -39.72 -9.98
CA THR A 7 8.17 -38.64 -9.08
C THR A 7 8.58 -39.09 -7.68
N GLN A 8 9.83 -38.79 -7.29
CA GLN A 8 10.19 -38.80 -5.88
C GLN A 8 9.30 -37.75 -5.23
N VAL A 9 8.39 -38.17 -4.35
CA VAL A 9 7.75 -37.27 -3.40
C VAL A 9 8.90 -36.76 -2.54
N ALA A 10 9.40 -35.57 -2.87
CA ALA A 10 10.36 -34.89 -2.03
C ALA A 10 9.72 -34.76 -0.64
N VAL A 11 10.42 -35.21 0.39
CA VAL A 11 10.05 -34.87 1.77
C VAL A 11 10.09 -33.34 1.80
N GLU A 12 8.93 -32.70 1.95
CA GLU A 12 8.85 -31.25 2.11
C GLU A 12 9.70 -30.87 3.32
N GLU A 13 10.83 -30.21 3.08
CA GLU A 13 11.55 -29.57 4.17
C GLU A 13 10.61 -28.53 4.81
N PRO A 14 10.52 -28.46 6.15
CA PRO A 14 9.61 -27.55 6.80
C PRO A 14 9.94 -26.11 6.39
N TYR A 15 8.97 -25.44 5.77
CA TYR A 15 9.10 -24.03 5.42
C TYR A 15 9.37 -23.23 6.70
N PRO A 16 10.47 -22.46 6.79
CA PRO A 16 10.76 -21.71 8.00
C PRO A 16 9.70 -20.64 8.20
N TYR A 17 9.28 -20.50 9.44
CA TYR A 17 8.30 -19.50 9.83
C TYR A 17 8.85 -18.09 9.57
N GLU A 18 8.07 -17.31 8.83
CA GLU A 18 8.23 -15.86 8.71
C GLU A 18 7.44 -15.16 9.83
N PHE A 19 7.54 -13.84 9.97
CA PHE A 19 6.74 -13.06 10.93
C PHE A 19 6.80 -13.60 12.37
N PHE A 20 7.95 -14.13 12.80
CA PHE A 20 8.12 -14.76 14.12
C PHE A 20 7.12 -15.93 14.38
N GLY A 21 6.69 -16.61 13.32
CA GLY A 21 5.78 -17.75 13.38
C GLY A 21 4.39 -17.41 13.88
N PRO A 22 3.65 -18.40 14.43
CA PRO A 22 2.27 -18.22 14.84
C PRO A 22 2.03 -17.07 15.85
N PRO A 23 2.88 -16.85 16.88
CA PRO A 23 2.69 -15.73 17.80
C PRO A 23 2.83 -14.37 17.12
N GLY A 24 3.81 -14.20 16.22
CA GLY A 24 4.00 -12.94 15.52
C GLY A 24 2.94 -12.72 14.43
N ALA A 25 2.50 -13.77 13.73
CA ALA A 25 1.34 -13.71 12.83
C ALA A 25 0.08 -13.22 13.58
N LEU A 26 -0.18 -13.74 14.79
CA LEU A 26 -1.29 -13.28 15.63
C LEU A 26 -1.10 -11.82 16.07
N ALA A 27 0.09 -11.46 16.53
CA ALA A 27 0.41 -10.10 16.97
C ALA A 27 0.23 -9.08 15.84
N VAL A 28 0.66 -9.40 14.62
CA VAL A 28 0.45 -8.57 13.43
C VAL A 28 -1.05 -8.47 13.11
N SER A 29 -1.77 -9.58 13.17
CA SER A 29 -3.21 -9.63 12.84
C SER A 29 -4.08 -8.80 13.76
N LEU A 30 -3.72 -8.69 15.04
CA LEU A 30 -4.43 -7.88 16.02
C LEU A 30 -3.85 -6.46 16.14
N GLY A 31 -2.54 -6.32 15.96
CA GLY A 31 -1.81 -5.07 16.18
C GLY A 31 -1.94 -4.07 15.02
N LEU A 32 -1.85 -4.51 13.76
CA LEU A 32 -1.90 -3.58 12.62
C LEU A 32 -3.25 -2.85 12.50
N PRO A 33 -4.43 -3.48 12.71
CA PRO A 33 -5.69 -2.73 12.77
C PRO A 33 -5.66 -1.61 13.81
N LEU A 34 -5.08 -1.87 14.99
CA LEU A 34 -4.93 -0.85 16.04
C LEU A 34 -4.03 0.29 15.59
N VAL A 35 -2.92 0.00 14.88
CA VAL A 35 -2.04 1.04 14.32
C VAL A 35 -2.80 1.93 13.34
N CYS A 36 -3.65 1.38 12.45
CA CYS A 36 -4.49 2.18 11.57
C CYS A 36 -5.41 3.12 12.35
N TYR A 37 -6.05 2.64 13.41
CA TYR A 37 -6.87 3.51 14.27
C TYR A 37 -6.04 4.55 15.02
N VAL A 38 -4.85 4.20 15.51
CA VAL A 38 -3.95 5.16 16.16
C VAL A 38 -3.60 6.28 15.18
N LEU A 39 -3.20 5.97 13.94
CA LEU A 39 -2.90 6.97 12.92
C LEU A 39 -4.15 7.82 12.57
N ALA A 40 -5.31 7.18 12.48
CA ALA A 40 -6.58 7.85 12.22
C ALA A 40 -7.00 8.81 13.35
N PHE A 41 -6.87 8.41 14.62
CA PHE A 41 -7.31 9.24 15.75
C PHE A 41 -6.27 10.26 16.19
N SER A 42 -4.97 9.98 15.98
CA SER A 42 -3.88 10.83 16.47
C SER A 42 -3.86 12.21 15.81
N CYS A 43 -4.16 12.30 14.51
CA CYS A 43 -4.33 13.58 13.81
C CYS A 43 -5.79 13.76 13.43
N ASN A 44 -6.42 14.81 13.94
CA ASN A 44 -7.84 15.04 13.74
C ASN A 44 -8.19 16.54 13.76
N GLY A 45 -9.33 16.87 13.17
CA GLY A 45 -9.88 18.22 13.16
C GLY A 45 -10.53 18.68 14.47
N VAL A 46 -10.40 17.93 15.57
CA VAL A 46 -11.00 18.24 16.88
C VAL A 46 -9.99 18.83 17.86
N SER A 47 -8.80 18.26 17.99
CA SER A 47 -7.83 18.71 18.97
C SER A 47 -6.45 19.04 18.41
N GLY A 48 -6.01 18.36 17.35
CA GLY A 48 -4.64 18.50 16.86
C GLY A 48 -4.04 17.23 16.27
N CYS A 49 -2.73 17.29 16.06
CA CYS A 49 -1.87 16.21 15.59
C CYS A 49 -0.49 16.35 16.28
N PRO A 50 -0.19 15.54 17.32
CA PRO A 50 -1.08 14.58 17.98
C PRO A 50 -2.17 15.26 18.83
N ALA A 51 -3.10 14.48 19.38
CA ALA A 51 -4.02 14.97 20.40
C ALA A 51 -3.26 15.52 21.63
N PRO A 52 -3.58 16.72 22.16
CA PRO A 52 -2.79 17.38 23.21
C PRO A 52 -2.54 16.55 24.47
N ALA A 53 -3.47 15.68 24.88
CA ALA A 53 -3.30 14.81 26.04
C ALA A 53 -2.15 13.81 25.85
N LEU A 54 -1.79 13.47 24.61
CA LEU A 54 -0.65 12.60 24.31
C LEU A 54 0.70 13.30 24.52
N LEU A 55 0.73 14.64 24.52
CA LEU A 55 1.94 15.43 24.79
C LEU A 55 2.27 15.49 26.28
N HIS A 56 1.28 15.24 27.15
CA HIS A 56 1.42 15.29 28.60
C HIS A 56 0.98 13.96 29.23
N PRO A 57 1.79 12.88 29.10
CA PRO A 57 1.41 11.54 29.56
C PRO A 57 1.15 11.47 31.08
N SER A 58 1.73 12.37 31.88
CA SER A 58 1.50 12.45 33.32
C SER A 58 0.08 12.88 33.72
N THR A 59 -0.67 13.54 32.82
CA THR A 59 -2.05 14.01 33.06
C THR A 59 -3.07 13.33 32.15
N LEU A 60 -2.65 12.31 31.40
CA LEU A 60 -3.48 11.58 30.45
C LEU A 60 -4.58 10.79 31.18
N THR A 61 -5.84 11.11 30.87
CA THR A 61 -6.99 10.28 31.22
C THR A 61 -7.67 9.77 29.95
N LEU A 62 -8.29 8.59 30.04
CA LEU A 62 -9.01 8.01 28.91
C LEU A 62 -10.20 8.89 28.48
N GLU A 63 -10.84 9.58 29.42
CA GLU A 63 -11.96 10.49 29.14
C GLU A 63 -11.50 11.71 28.33
N THR A 64 -10.42 12.36 28.76
CA THR A 64 -9.84 13.49 28.02
C THR A 64 -9.39 13.06 26.62
N LEU A 65 -8.75 11.90 26.51
CA LEU A 65 -8.32 11.38 25.20
C LEU A 65 -9.51 11.13 24.28
N LYS A 66 -10.56 10.45 24.77
CA LYS A 66 -11.78 10.18 23.99
C LYS A 66 -12.44 11.46 23.46
N GLN A 67 -12.49 12.52 24.27
CA GLN A 67 -13.03 13.81 23.85
C GLN A 67 -12.16 14.47 22.78
N GLN A 68 -10.84 14.48 22.99
CA GLN A 68 -9.90 15.13 22.07
C GLN A 68 -9.81 14.44 20.70
N VAL A 69 -9.90 13.10 20.66
CA VAL A 69 -9.89 12.35 19.39
C VAL A 69 -11.27 12.18 18.76
N ALA A 70 -12.31 12.78 19.35
CA ALA A 70 -13.70 12.61 18.93
C ALA A 70 -14.13 11.14 18.81
N TRP A 71 -13.81 10.35 19.84
CA TRP A 71 -14.10 8.92 19.88
C TRP A 71 -15.61 8.68 19.69
N PRO A 72 -16.05 7.98 18.62
CA PRO A 72 -17.46 7.85 18.29
C PRO A 72 -18.18 6.76 19.10
N GLY A 73 -17.49 6.07 20.02
CA GLY A 73 -18.00 4.85 20.64
C GLY A 73 -17.89 3.64 19.72
N PHE A 74 -17.98 2.42 20.28
CA PHE A 74 -17.92 1.19 19.49
C PHE A 74 -19.05 1.08 18.45
N SER A 75 -20.25 1.53 18.80
CA SER A 75 -21.39 1.58 17.88
C SER A 75 -21.21 2.62 16.76
N GLY A 76 -20.37 3.63 16.98
CA GLY A 76 -20.08 4.66 15.99
C GLY A 76 -18.94 4.31 15.04
N LEU A 77 -18.22 3.19 15.26
CA LEU A 77 -17.17 2.71 14.35
C LEU A 77 -17.72 2.15 13.05
N LEU A 78 -19.00 1.76 13.01
CA LEU A 78 -19.62 1.21 11.82
C LEU A 78 -20.97 1.89 11.59
N ASN A 79 -21.30 2.18 10.33
CA ASN A 79 -22.64 2.59 9.97
C ASN A 79 -23.09 1.94 8.66
N THR A 80 -24.39 1.83 8.47
CA THR A 80 -24.96 1.15 7.29
C THR A 80 -24.62 1.87 5.98
N LYS A 81 -24.51 3.20 6.01
CA LYS A 81 -24.23 4.00 4.81
C LYS A 81 -22.83 3.71 4.26
N THR A 82 -21.82 3.60 5.13
CA THR A 82 -20.45 3.26 4.71
C THR A 82 -20.36 1.85 4.19
N VAL A 83 -21.04 0.90 4.84
CA VAL A 83 -21.10 -0.48 4.36
C VAL A 83 -21.66 -0.52 2.92
N ILE A 84 -22.81 0.12 2.69
CA ILE A 84 -23.43 0.18 1.36
C ILE A 84 -22.51 0.89 0.36
N ALA A 85 -21.90 2.02 0.72
CA ALA A 85 -21.02 2.76 -0.16
C ALA A 85 -19.76 1.97 -0.54
N THR A 86 -19.12 1.29 0.42
CA THR A 86 -17.94 0.45 0.17
C THR A 86 -18.29 -0.74 -0.73
N PHE A 87 -19.39 -1.45 -0.47
CA PHE A 87 -19.84 -2.52 -1.36
C PHE A 87 -20.23 -1.99 -2.75
N GLY A 88 -20.84 -0.81 -2.85
CA GLY A 88 -21.12 -0.14 -4.11
C GLY A 88 -19.85 0.19 -4.90
N TYR A 89 -18.81 0.68 -4.23
CA TYR A 89 -17.49 0.91 -4.83
C TYR A 89 -16.83 -0.38 -5.34
N TYR A 90 -16.93 -1.48 -4.57
CA TYR A 90 -16.39 -2.77 -4.99
C TYR A 90 -17.17 -3.34 -6.18
N LEU A 91 -18.50 -3.20 -6.15
CA LEU A 91 -19.38 -3.59 -7.26
C LEU A 91 -19.07 -2.78 -8.53
N LEU A 92 -18.81 -1.48 -8.40
CA LEU A 92 -18.38 -0.64 -9.53
C LEU A 92 -17.06 -1.16 -10.12
N ASN A 93 -16.04 -1.40 -9.30
CA ASN A 93 -14.76 -1.95 -9.77
C ASN A 93 -14.93 -3.30 -10.47
N LEU A 94 -15.77 -4.18 -9.92
CA LEU A 94 -16.07 -5.49 -10.49
C LEU A 94 -16.84 -5.36 -11.83
N THR A 95 -17.75 -4.41 -11.92
CA THR A 95 -18.48 -4.10 -13.16
C THR A 95 -17.54 -3.61 -14.25
N LEU A 96 -16.64 -2.68 -13.92
CA LEU A 96 -15.64 -2.17 -14.87
C LEU A 96 -14.64 -3.24 -15.30
N TYR A 97 -14.22 -4.10 -14.37
CA TYR A 97 -13.38 -5.26 -14.66
C TYR A 97 -14.01 -6.16 -15.73
N ALA A 98 -15.30 -6.48 -15.58
CA ALA A 98 -16.03 -7.34 -16.50
C ALA A 98 -16.31 -6.66 -17.85
N LEU A 99 -16.75 -5.39 -17.85
CA LEU A 99 -17.29 -4.74 -19.03
C LEU A 99 -16.24 -4.04 -19.91
N LEU A 100 -15.20 -3.44 -19.32
CA LEU A 100 -14.22 -2.68 -20.11
C LEU A 100 -13.27 -3.60 -20.87
N PRO A 101 -12.78 -3.21 -22.06
CA PRO A 101 -11.75 -3.95 -22.79
C PRO A 101 -10.53 -4.22 -21.91
N ALA A 102 -9.99 -5.43 -22.01
CA ALA A 102 -8.88 -5.89 -21.18
C ALA A 102 -7.83 -6.62 -22.03
N SER A 103 -6.58 -6.57 -21.58
CA SER A 103 -5.52 -7.44 -22.06
C SER A 103 -5.54 -8.75 -21.28
N GLU A 104 -5.28 -9.86 -21.97
CA GLU A 104 -5.05 -11.15 -21.34
C GLU A 104 -3.54 -11.41 -21.27
N VAL A 105 -3.06 -11.76 -20.09
CA VAL A 105 -1.64 -12.04 -19.84
C VAL A 105 -1.50 -13.35 -19.09
N ASP A 106 -0.57 -14.19 -19.54
CA ASP A 106 -0.23 -15.44 -18.84
C ASP A 106 0.64 -15.15 -17.61
N GLY A 107 0.26 -15.74 -16.48
CA GLY A 107 1.04 -15.73 -15.25
C GLY A 107 2.30 -16.58 -15.30
N THR A 108 2.96 -16.71 -14.15
CA THR A 108 4.07 -17.64 -13.99
C THR A 108 3.61 -19.09 -14.10
N GLU A 109 4.55 -19.96 -14.42
CA GLU A 109 4.32 -21.41 -14.43
C GLU A 109 4.11 -21.91 -13.00
N LEU A 110 3.02 -22.64 -12.79
CA LEU A 110 2.65 -23.24 -11.51
C LEU A 110 3.51 -24.47 -11.22
N VAL A 111 3.64 -24.85 -9.95
CA VAL A 111 4.35 -26.09 -9.56
C VAL A 111 3.62 -27.31 -10.07
N SER A 112 2.28 -27.27 -10.10
CA SER A 112 1.46 -28.32 -10.72
C SER A 112 1.58 -28.40 -12.25
N GLY A 113 2.25 -27.43 -12.87
CA GLY A 113 2.30 -27.23 -14.32
C GLY A 113 1.15 -26.36 -14.84
N GLY A 114 1.35 -25.76 -16.01
CA GLY A 114 0.41 -24.82 -16.62
C GLY A 114 0.64 -23.37 -16.20
N ARG A 115 -0.15 -22.46 -16.78
CA ARG A 115 -0.12 -21.01 -16.50
C ARG A 115 -1.55 -20.51 -16.36
N LEU A 116 -1.80 -19.73 -15.32
CA LEU A 116 -3.07 -19.04 -15.13
C LEU A 116 -3.15 -17.84 -16.06
N LYS A 117 -4.33 -17.59 -16.63
CA LYS A 117 -4.61 -16.39 -17.41
C LYS A 117 -5.17 -15.29 -16.52
N TYR A 118 -4.73 -14.06 -16.77
CA TYR A 118 -5.17 -12.89 -16.04
C TYR A 118 -5.74 -11.86 -17.01
N ARG A 119 -6.87 -11.29 -16.62
CA ARG A 119 -7.55 -10.22 -17.35
C ARG A 119 -7.20 -8.88 -16.69
N PHE A 120 -6.66 -7.95 -17.47
CA PHE A 120 -6.12 -6.69 -16.98
C PHE A 120 -6.69 -5.48 -17.71
N ASN A 121 -7.27 -4.57 -16.93
CA ASN A 121 -7.86 -3.30 -17.38
C ASN A 121 -7.95 -2.27 -16.24
N ALA A 122 -7.05 -2.36 -15.25
CA ALA A 122 -7.07 -1.48 -14.09
C ALA A 122 -6.90 -0.01 -14.52
N PHE A 123 -6.02 0.28 -15.48
CA PHE A 123 -5.81 1.65 -15.95
C PHE A 123 -7.09 2.29 -16.49
N SER A 124 -7.79 1.63 -17.44
CA SER A 124 -9.02 2.17 -18.02
C SER A 124 -10.17 2.23 -16.99
N SER A 125 -10.26 1.24 -16.10
CA SER A 125 -11.23 1.23 -15.00
C SER A 125 -11.01 2.41 -14.05
N SER A 126 -9.78 2.65 -13.64
CA SER A 126 -9.41 3.74 -12.74
C SER A 126 -9.61 5.11 -13.37
N ILE A 127 -9.25 5.30 -14.65
CA ILE A 127 -9.53 6.54 -15.38
C ILE A 127 -11.03 6.81 -15.45
N PHE A 128 -11.85 5.80 -15.74
CA PHE A 128 -13.31 5.95 -15.77
C PHE A 128 -13.86 6.48 -14.43
N VAL A 129 -13.44 5.88 -13.31
CA VAL A 129 -13.84 6.34 -11.97
C VAL A 129 -13.38 7.77 -11.71
N MET A 130 -12.11 8.09 -12.02
CA MET A 130 -11.58 9.44 -11.81
C MET A 130 -12.28 10.51 -12.66
N VAL A 131 -12.68 10.18 -13.89
CA VAL A 131 -13.44 11.10 -14.75
C VAL A 131 -14.81 11.42 -14.14
N ILE A 132 -15.51 10.42 -13.60
CA ILE A 132 -16.80 10.64 -12.92
C ILE A 132 -16.62 11.52 -11.68
N LEU A 133 -15.60 11.24 -10.87
CA LEU A 133 -15.29 12.03 -9.68
C LEU A 133 -14.90 13.47 -10.04
N ALA A 134 -14.12 13.66 -11.10
CA ALA A 134 -13.78 14.98 -11.61
C ALA A 134 -15.01 15.72 -12.12
N ALA A 135 -15.90 15.06 -12.86
CA ALA A 135 -17.15 15.65 -13.33
C ALA A 135 -18.04 16.12 -12.16
N GLY A 136 -18.20 15.27 -11.12
CA GLY A 136 -18.91 15.66 -9.90
C GLY A 136 -18.27 16.87 -9.20
N THR A 137 -16.93 16.90 -9.16
CA THR A 137 -16.17 18.03 -8.60
C THR A 137 -16.34 19.31 -9.41
N VAL A 138 -16.44 19.25 -10.73
CA VAL A 138 -16.67 20.43 -11.58
C VAL A 138 -18.08 21.01 -11.34
N VAL A 139 -19.07 20.16 -11.09
CA VAL A 139 -20.47 20.58 -10.89
C VAL A 139 -20.72 21.09 -9.47
N GLU A 140 -20.28 20.35 -8.46
CA GLU A 140 -20.59 20.63 -7.04
C GLU A 140 -19.41 21.20 -6.25
N GLY A 141 -18.24 21.35 -6.87
CA GLY A 141 -17.04 21.82 -6.21
C GLY A 141 -16.58 20.89 -5.09
N ALA A 142 -16.08 21.49 -4.01
CA ALA A 142 -15.63 20.75 -2.85
C ALA A 142 -16.79 20.16 -2.02
N ASP A 143 -18.02 20.60 -2.24
CA ASP A 143 -19.21 20.12 -1.52
C ASP A 143 -19.85 18.88 -2.17
N PHE A 144 -19.26 18.37 -3.26
CA PHE A 144 -19.67 17.14 -3.92
C PHE A 144 -19.88 16.02 -2.89
N ALA A 145 -21.07 15.41 -2.92
CA ALA A 145 -21.54 14.45 -1.92
C ALA A 145 -20.56 13.30 -1.63
N VAL A 146 -19.78 12.87 -2.63
CA VAL A 146 -18.76 11.81 -2.44
C VAL A 146 -17.63 12.29 -1.53
N TRP A 147 -17.14 13.52 -1.71
CA TRP A 147 -16.04 14.08 -0.92
C TRP A 147 -16.42 14.35 0.52
N THR A 148 -17.61 14.92 0.72
CA THR A 148 -18.14 15.15 2.07
C THR A 148 -18.35 13.82 2.79
N PHE A 149 -19.02 12.86 2.14
CA PHE A 149 -19.25 11.53 2.69
C PHE A 149 -17.96 10.83 3.15
N ILE A 150 -16.93 10.81 2.30
CA ILE A 150 -15.65 10.18 2.62
C ILE A 150 -14.97 10.84 3.81
N SER A 151 -14.87 12.17 3.79
CA SER A 151 -14.18 12.91 4.86
C SER A 151 -14.87 12.80 6.23
N GLU A 152 -16.21 12.74 6.24
CA GLU A 152 -17.02 12.65 7.46
C GLU A 152 -17.11 11.22 8.00
N ASN A 153 -16.99 10.20 7.14
CA ASN A 153 -17.15 8.80 7.51
C ASN A 153 -15.84 7.99 7.41
N TYR A 154 -14.69 8.66 7.46
CA TYR A 154 -13.37 8.03 7.30
C TYR A 154 -13.14 6.84 8.25
N ILE A 155 -13.49 6.97 9.53
CA ILE A 155 -13.34 5.90 10.53
C ILE A 155 -14.23 4.71 10.20
N GLN A 156 -15.46 4.96 9.75
CA GLN A 156 -16.41 3.92 9.39
C GLN A 156 -16.02 3.21 8.09
N LEU A 157 -15.43 3.93 7.13
CA LEU A 157 -14.82 3.37 5.92
C LEU A 157 -13.62 2.48 6.26
N LEU A 158 -12.73 2.93 7.16
CA LEU A 158 -11.62 2.12 7.67
C LEU A 158 -12.15 0.84 8.31
N THR A 159 -13.08 0.97 9.25
CA THR A 159 -13.67 -0.18 9.96
C THR A 159 -14.32 -1.16 8.98
N THR A 160 -15.06 -0.66 7.99
CA THR A 160 -15.70 -1.48 6.96
C THR A 160 -14.66 -2.29 6.17
N ASN A 161 -13.56 -1.66 5.72
CA ASN A 161 -12.51 -2.36 4.98
C ASN A 161 -11.71 -3.35 5.85
N VAL A 162 -11.49 -3.04 7.14
CA VAL A 162 -10.92 -4.00 8.10
C VAL A 162 -11.79 -5.24 8.19
N LEU A 163 -13.11 -5.08 8.37
CA LEU A 163 -14.04 -6.22 8.44
C LEU A 163 -14.07 -7.03 7.15
N ILE A 164 -14.05 -6.36 5.99
CA ILE A 164 -13.97 -7.04 4.68
C ILE A 164 -12.67 -7.84 4.57
N ALA A 165 -11.53 -7.29 5.01
CA ALA A 165 -10.25 -7.98 4.98
C ALA A 165 -10.25 -9.25 5.86
N PHE A 166 -10.78 -9.15 7.08
CA PHE A 166 -10.97 -10.32 7.95
C PHE A 166 -11.88 -11.37 7.31
N PHE A 167 -13.01 -10.93 6.74
CA PHE A 167 -13.94 -11.82 6.06
C PHE A 167 -13.30 -12.55 4.87
N LEU A 168 -12.60 -11.82 3.99
CA LEU A 168 -11.92 -12.39 2.84
C LEU A 168 -10.85 -13.40 3.26
N ALA A 169 -10.04 -13.07 4.28
CA ALA A 169 -9.03 -13.97 4.82
C ALA A 169 -9.64 -15.29 5.35
N VAL A 170 -10.76 -15.21 6.08
CA VAL A 170 -11.50 -16.39 6.55
C VAL A 170 -12.09 -17.16 5.36
N TYR A 171 -12.71 -16.48 4.42
CA TYR A 171 -13.33 -17.09 3.25
C TYR A 171 -12.32 -17.89 2.42
N VAL A 172 -11.17 -17.30 2.06
CA VAL A 172 -10.15 -17.99 1.26
C VAL A 172 -9.46 -19.10 2.03
N TYR A 173 -9.30 -18.96 3.36
CA TYR A 173 -8.82 -20.03 4.21
C TYR A 173 -9.76 -21.24 4.18
N VAL A 174 -11.06 -21.03 4.38
CA VAL A 174 -12.06 -22.11 4.33
C VAL A 174 -12.17 -22.70 2.93
N ALA A 175 -12.20 -21.86 1.89
CA ALA A 175 -12.28 -22.31 0.49
C ALA A 175 -11.07 -23.14 0.07
N SER A 176 -9.89 -22.88 0.63
CA SER A 176 -8.66 -23.61 0.32
C SER A 176 -8.74 -25.11 0.65
N PHE A 177 -9.59 -25.54 1.58
CA PHE A 177 -9.75 -26.97 1.92
C PHE A 177 -10.46 -27.77 0.81
N SER A 178 -11.06 -27.09 -0.17
CA SER A 178 -11.57 -27.74 -1.38
C SER A 178 -10.48 -28.08 -2.41
N VAL A 179 -9.25 -27.56 -2.23
CA VAL A 179 -8.13 -27.84 -3.13
C VAL A 179 -7.70 -29.30 -2.95
N ARG A 180 -7.86 -30.11 -4.00
CA ARG A 180 -7.48 -31.54 -4.00
C ARG A 180 -6.32 -31.80 -4.97
N MET A 181 -5.35 -32.58 -4.52
CA MET A 181 -4.29 -33.12 -5.38
C MET A 181 -4.63 -34.56 -5.79
N PRO A 182 -4.40 -35.00 -7.05
CA PRO A 182 -3.82 -34.25 -8.17
C PRO A 182 -4.83 -33.28 -8.79
N ASN A 183 -4.37 -32.07 -9.02
CA ASN A 183 -5.17 -30.90 -9.29
C ASN A 183 -5.34 -30.69 -10.81
N LYS A 184 -6.56 -30.89 -11.31
CA LYS A 184 -6.92 -30.59 -12.72
C LYS A 184 -7.29 -29.13 -12.95
N ASP A 185 -7.57 -28.40 -11.88
CA ASP A 185 -8.15 -27.05 -11.93
C ASP A 185 -7.09 -25.95 -11.75
N MET A 186 -5.79 -26.30 -11.79
CA MET A 186 -4.65 -25.37 -11.62
C MET A 186 -4.68 -24.54 -10.31
N ARG A 187 -5.41 -25.02 -9.29
CA ARG A 187 -5.40 -24.50 -7.89
C ARG A 187 -4.33 -25.14 -7.01
N GLU A 188 -3.29 -24.41 -6.62
CA GLU A 188 -2.23 -24.93 -5.74
C GLU A 188 -2.18 -24.23 -4.39
N LEU A 189 -1.62 -24.92 -3.40
CA LEU A 189 -1.38 -24.36 -2.07
C LEU A 189 -0.06 -23.57 -2.09
N ALA A 190 -0.03 -22.45 -1.39
CA ALA A 190 1.19 -21.68 -1.19
C ALA A 190 2.10 -22.39 -0.18
N GLU A 191 3.41 -22.41 -0.45
CA GLU A 191 4.42 -23.10 0.38
C GLU A 191 4.36 -22.69 1.86
N ALA A 192 4.18 -21.38 2.11
CA ALA A 192 4.07 -20.84 3.46
C ALA A 192 2.70 -21.09 4.12
N GLY A 193 1.70 -21.52 3.37
CA GLY A 193 0.29 -21.63 3.76
C GLY A 193 -0.13 -23.01 4.26
N HIS A 194 0.78 -23.98 4.39
CA HIS A 194 0.46 -25.33 4.86
C HIS A 194 1.38 -25.80 5.98
N SER A 195 1.66 -24.90 6.94
CA SER A 195 2.54 -25.17 8.08
C SER A 195 1.93 -26.11 9.14
N GLY A 196 0.62 -26.36 9.07
CA GLY A 196 -0.12 -27.14 10.06
C GLY A 196 -0.61 -26.32 11.26
N ASN A 197 -0.24 -25.04 11.35
CA ASN A 197 -0.78 -24.11 12.35
C ASN A 197 -1.90 -23.24 11.75
N ILE A 198 -3.09 -23.32 12.32
CA ILE A 198 -4.29 -22.63 11.81
C ILE A 198 -4.08 -21.11 11.71
N ILE A 199 -3.51 -20.48 12.75
CA ILE A 199 -3.34 -19.02 12.81
C ILE A 199 -2.36 -18.57 11.73
N TYR A 200 -1.22 -19.27 11.62
CA TYR A 200 -0.20 -18.92 10.64
C TYR A 200 -0.67 -19.14 9.20
N ASP A 201 -1.34 -20.26 8.93
CA ASP A 201 -1.87 -20.61 7.61
C ASP A 201 -3.01 -19.66 7.18
N TRP A 202 -3.84 -19.20 8.13
CA TRP A 202 -4.85 -18.16 7.89
C TRP A 202 -4.21 -16.79 7.61
N PHE A 203 -3.14 -16.46 8.33
CA PHE A 203 -2.41 -15.21 8.14
C PHE A 203 -1.70 -15.15 6.79
N LYS A 204 -0.91 -16.18 6.45
CA LYS A 204 -0.16 -16.28 5.19
C LYS A 204 -1.03 -16.60 3.98
N GLY A 205 -2.18 -17.25 4.18
CA GLY A 205 -3.04 -17.72 3.11
C GLY A 205 -2.63 -19.10 2.62
N ARG A 206 -3.60 -20.02 2.56
CA ARG A 206 -3.37 -21.42 2.16
C ARG A 206 -3.31 -21.60 0.65
N GLU A 207 -4.27 -21.03 -0.08
CA GLU A 207 -4.33 -21.12 -1.54
C GLU A 207 -3.45 -20.04 -2.17
N LEU A 208 -2.66 -20.43 -3.19
CA LEU A 208 -1.75 -19.50 -3.84
C LEU A 208 -2.55 -18.41 -4.56
N ASN A 209 -3.41 -18.76 -5.51
CA ASN A 209 -4.15 -17.79 -6.33
C ASN A 209 -5.65 -18.11 -6.29
N PRO A 210 -6.36 -17.77 -5.20
CA PRO A 210 -7.77 -18.12 -5.05
C PRO A 210 -8.63 -17.37 -6.07
N ARG A 211 -9.46 -18.12 -6.79
CA ARG A 211 -10.32 -17.63 -7.87
C ARG A 211 -11.78 -17.89 -7.56
N ILE A 212 -12.63 -16.95 -7.97
CA ILE A 212 -14.09 -17.08 -7.90
C ILE A 212 -14.68 -16.78 -9.26
N THR A 213 -15.57 -17.65 -9.74
CA THR A 213 -16.36 -17.39 -10.95
C THR A 213 -17.71 -16.83 -10.55
N LEU A 214 -18.00 -15.60 -10.98
CA LEU A 214 -19.24 -14.90 -10.71
C LEU A 214 -20.12 -14.90 -11.97
N PRO A 215 -21.41 -15.27 -11.88
CA PRO A 215 -22.27 -15.45 -13.06
C PRO A 215 -22.35 -14.26 -14.04
N LEU A 216 -22.13 -13.03 -13.56
CA LEU A 216 -22.19 -11.80 -14.37
C LEU A 216 -20.82 -11.14 -14.61
N PHE A 217 -19.79 -11.52 -13.85
CA PHE A 217 -18.50 -10.82 -13.86
C PHE A 217 -17.34 -11.69 -14.33
N GLY A 218 -17.61 -12.97 -14.60
CA GLY A 218 -16.60 -13.93 -15.02
C GLY A 218 -15.73 -14.41 -13.86
N GLU A 219 -14.59 -15.03 -14.20
CA GLU A 219 -13.60 -15.46 -13.23
C GLU A 219 -12.78 -14.26 -12.74
N VAL A 220 -12.66 -14.13 -11.42
CA VAL A 220 -11.84 -13.12 -10.76
C VAL A 220 -10.81 -13.83 -9.90
N ASP A 221 -9.56 -13.50 -10.12
CA ASP A 221 -8.47 -13.82 -9.23
C ASP A 221 -8.47 -12.82 -8.07
N ILE A 222 -8.82 -13.29 -6.87
CA ILE A 222 -9.10 -12.42 -5.71
C ILE A 222 -7.85 -11.62 -5.35
N LYS A 223 -6.69 -12.25 -5.38
CA LYS A 223 -5.42 -11.61 -5.01
C LYS A 223 -5.10 -10.45 -5.93
N SER A 224 -4.97 -10.71 -7.24
CA SER A 224 -4.63 -9.66 -8.20
C SER A 224 -5.68 -8.56 -8.27
N PHE A 225 -6.96 -8.89 -8.06
CA PHE A 225 -8.02 -7.90 -7.99
C PHE A 225 -7.87 -6.97 -6.78
N MET A 226 -7.66 -7.51 -5.58
CA MET A 226 -7.56 -6.73 -4.35
C MET A 226 -6.27 -5.89 -4.31
N GLU A 227 -5.16 -6.43 -4.81
CA GLU A 227 -3.84 -5.78 -4.83
C GLU A 227 -3.86 -4.44 -5.58
N LEU A 228 -4.54 -4.36 -6.73
CA LEU A 228 -4.54 -3.16 -7.55
C LEU A 228 -5.82 -2.31 -7.49
N ARG A 229 -7.01 -2.91 -7.43
CA ARG A 229 -8.24 -2.15 -7.75
C ARG A 229 -8.81 -1.38 -6.56
N PRO A 230 -9.39 -2.02 -5.54
CA PRO A 230 -10.06 -1.29 -4.47
C PRO A 230 -9.08 -0.52 -3.58
N GLY A 231 -7.87 -1.06 -3.34
CA GLY A 231 -6.87 -0.48 -2.45
C GLY A 231 -6.20 0.76 -3.04
N LEU A 232 -5.41 0.59 -4.12
CA LEU A 232 -4.63 1.68 -4.70
C LEU A 232 -5.49 2.81 -5.28
N LEU A 233 -6.61 2.50 -5.95
CA LEU A 233 -7.50 3.56 -6.42
C LEU A 233 -8.21 4.23 -5.24
N GLY A 234 -8.61 3.45 -4.22
CA GLY A 234 -9.20 3.96 -3.00
C GLY A 234 -8.30 4.98 -2.28
N TRP A 235 -6.99 4.73 -2.26
CA TRP A 235 -5.98 5.69 -1.75
C TRP A 235 -6.08 7.05 -2.45
N ILE A 236 -6.05 7.09 -3.78
CA ILE A 236 -6.11 8.36 -4.52
C ILE A 236 -7.47 9.05 -4.35
N ILE A 237 -8.55 8.28 -4.24
CA ILE A 237 -9.89 8.83 -3.95
C ILE A 237 -9.91 9.48 -2.56
N LEU A 238 -9.28 8.87 -1.55
CA LEU A 238 -9.13 9.46 -0.21
C LEU A 238 -8.35 10.78 -0.29
N ASP A 239 -7.23 10.80 -1.00
CA ASP A 239 -6.42 12.01 -1.18
C ASP A 239 -7.22 13.17 -1.82
N CYS A 240 -8.01 12.87 -2.86
CA CYS A 240 -8.90 13.86 -3.47
C CYS A 240 -9.98 14.36 -2.48
N ALA A 241 -10.56 13.47 -1.68
CA ALA A 241 -11.52 13.86 -0.65
C ALA A 241 -10.89 14.79 0.41
N PHE A 242 -9.62 14.56 0.76
CA PHE A 242 -8.86 15.39 1.68
C PHE A 242 -8.48 16.76 1.10
N ILE A 243 -8.16 16.85 -0.20
CA ILE A 243 -8.02 18.14 -0.89
C ILE A 243 -9.33 18.95 -0.79
N ALA A 244 -10.46 18.31 -1.12
CA ALA A 244 -11.77 18.96 -1.03
C ALA A 244 -12.06 19.40 0.43
N GLN A 245 -11.70 18.57 1.42
CA GLN A 245 -11.84 18.92 2.83
C GLN A 245 -11.01 20.14 3.23
N GLN A 246 -9.77 20.25 2.74
CA GLN A 246 -8.92 21.41 3.00
C GLN A 246 -9.59 22.69 2.49
N TYR A 247 -10.11 22.66 1.26
CA TYR A 247 -10.82 23.81 0.69
C TYR A 247 -12.08 24.18 1.49
N ARG A 248 -12.89 23.19 1.90
CA ARG A 248 -14.09 23.45 2.72
C ARG A 248 -13.73 24.07 4.08
N THR A 249 -12.64 23.63 4.69
CA THR A 249 -12.20 24.07 6.02
C THR A 249 -11.56 25.45 6.00
N PHE A 250 -10.73 25.75 5.00
CA PHE A 250 -9.87 26.95 4.99
C PHE A 250 -10.22 27.95 3.88
N GLY A 251 -10.94 27.53 2.83
CA GLY A 251 -11.28 28.36 1.67
C GLY A 251 -10.19 28.43 0.60
N TYR A 252 -9.07 27.73 0.78
CA TYR A 252 -7.97 27.63 -0.19
C TYR A 252 -7.35 26.23 -0.15
N ILE A 253 -6.55 25.91 -1.16
CA ILE A 253 -5.81 24.65 -1.26
C ILE A 253 -4.32 24.96 -1.36
N THR A 254 -3.52 24.30 -0.55
CA THR A 254 -2.06 24.52 -0.48
C THR A 254 -1.30 23.76 -1.57
N ASP A 255 -0.13 24.28 -1.95
CA ASP A 255 0.76 23.60 -2.89
C ASP A 255 1.21 22.19 -2.41
N SER A 256 1.38 22.00 -1.09
CA SER A 256 1.82 20.74 -0.48
C SER A 256 0.86 19.59 -0.73
N ILE A 257 -0.43 19.76 -0.44
CA ILE A 257 -1.43 18.69 -0.58
C ILE A 257 -1.64 18.31 -2.04
N LEU A 258 -1.58 19.29 -2.95
CA LEU A 258 -1.65 19.04 -4.39
C LEU A 258 -0.44 18.25 -4.86
N PHE A 259 0.75 18.63 -4.42
CA PHE A 259 1.98 17.94 -4.80
C PHE A 259 2.04 16.49 -4.26
N VAL A 260 1.72 16.27 -2.98
CA VAL A 260 1.67 14.89 -2.40
C VAL A 260 0.72 14.03 -3.20
N THR A 261 -0.51 14.52 -3.41
CA THR A 261 -1.54 13.77 -4.14
C THR A 261 -1.10 13.49 -5.57
N PHE A 262 -0.44 14.44 -6.25
CA PHE A 262 0.13 14.22 -7.58
C PHE A 262 1.23 13.15 -7.58
N ALA A 263 2.17 13.21 -6.64
CA ALA A 263 3.26 12.24 -6.53
C ALA A 263 2.74 10.82 -6.26
N GLN A 264 1.76 10.70 -5.36
CA GLN A 264 1.09 9.45 -5.02
C GLN A 264 0.24 8.93 -6.19
N ALA A 265 -0.52 9.80 -6.87
CA ALA A 265 -1.27 9.44 -8.06
C ALA A 265 -0.36 8.97 -9.20
N LEU A 266 0.77 9.63 -9.43
CA LEU A 266 1.75 9.19 -10.43
C LEU A 266 2.24 7.77 -10.14
N TYR A 267 2.52 7.45 -8.88
CA TYR A 267 2.91 6.10 -8.45
C TYR A 267 1.81 5.07 -8.72
N VAL A 268 0.59 5.36 -8.30
CA VAL A 268 -0.57 4.47 -8.47
C VAL A 268 -0.91 4.26 -9.94
N PHE A 269 -1.00 5.32 -10.73
CA PHE A 269 -1.36 5.21 -12.15
C PHE A 269 -0.26 4.56 -12.99
N ASP A 270 1.01 4.72 -12.61
CA ASP A 270 2.09 3.94 -13.21
C ASP A 270 1.91 2.44 -12.93
N SER A 271 1.55 2.05 -11.71
CA SER A 271 1.29 0.65 -11.39
C SER A 271 0.13 0.07 -12.21
N PHE A 272 -0.93 0.85 -12.46
CA PHE A 272 -2.04 0.44 -13.32
C PHE A 272 -1.64 0.35 -14.79
N TYR A 273 -0.77 1.24 -15.25
CA TYR A 273 -0.24 1.18 -16.61
C TYR A 273 0.69 -0.03 -16.80
N MET A 274 1.40 -0.43 -15.73
CA MET A 274 2.31 -1.56 -15.68
C MET A 274 1.68 -2.78 -15.00
N GLU A 275 0.35 -2.91 -15.06
CA GLU A 275 -0.46 -3.92 -14.32
C GLU A 275 0.12 -5.34 -14.46
N ALA A 276 0.56 -5.74 -15.65
CA ALA A 276 1.15 -7.06 -15.90
C ALA A 276 2.42 -7.38 -15.07
N ALA A 277 3.13 -6.36 -14.56
CA ALA A 277 4.32 -6.54 -13.75
C ALA A 277 4.03 -7.23 -12.40
N ILE A 278 2.80 -7.09 -11.87
CA ILE A 278 2.41 -7.74 -10.60
C ILE A 278 2.52 -9.25 -10.67
N LEU A 279 2.34 -9.85 -11.86
CA LEU A 279 2.43 -11.29 -12.06
C LEU A 279 3.82 -11.88 -11.79
N THR A 280 4.81 -11.02 -11.55
CA THR A 280 6.18 -11.40 -11.20
C THR A 280 6.56 -11.07 -9.75
N THR A 281 5.65 -10.49 -8.97
CA THR A 281 5.88 -10.14 -7.57
C THR A 281 5.82 -11.37 -6.68
N MET A 282 6.43 -11.26 -5.50
CA MET A 282 6.37 -12.30 -4.46
C MET A 282 4.92 -12.58 -4.03
N ASP A 283 4.09 -11.54 -4.04
CA ASP A 283 2.73 -11.54 -3.55
C ASP A 283 1.87 -12.45 -4.46
N ILE A 284 1.99 -12.32 -5.79
CA ILE A 284 1.32 -13.22 -6.74
C ILE A 284 1.98 -14.61 -6.81
N THR A 285 3.31 -14.67 -6.92
CA THR A 285 4.00 -15.91 -7.33
C THR A 285 4.30 -16.89 -6.21
N THR A 286 4.26 -16.45 -4.95
CA THR A 286 4.68 -17.29 -3.81
C THR A 286 3.82 -17.17 -2.58
N ASP A 287 3.41 -15.97 -2.21
CA ASP A 287 2.57 -15.79 -1.02
C ASP A 287 1.15 -16.24 -1.32
N GLY A 288 0.51 -16.94 -0.38
CA GLY A 288 -0.92 -17.21 -0.46
C GLY A 288 -1.72 -15.93 -0.23
N PHE A 289 -3.00 -15.95 -0.61
CA PHE A 289 -3.89 -14.86 -0.20
C PHE A 289 -4.52 -15.20 1.15
N GLY A 290 -4.10 -14.49 2.20
CA GLY A 290 -4.59 -14.63 3.57
C GLY A 290 -4.79 -13.27 4.23
N PHE A 291 -4.85 -13.23 5.56
CA PHE A 291 -5.02 -11.96 6.28
C PHE A 291 -3.94 -10.92 5.93
N MET A 292 -2.68 -11.35 5.81
CA MET A 292 -1.56 -10.45 5.52
C MET A 292 -1.82 -9.60 4.26
N LEU A 293 -2.12 -10.25 3.12
CA LEU A 293 -2.38 -9.55 1.86
C LEU A 293 -3.75 -8.87 1.89
N SER A 294 -4.80 -9.55 2.34
CA SER A 294 -6.14 -8.97 2.34
C SER A 294 -6.25 -7.70 3.20
N PHE A 295 -5.62 -7.66 4.37
CA PHE A 295 -5.56 -6.47 5.21
C PHE A 295 -4.60 -5.43 4.64
N GLY A 296 -3.44 -5.88 4.13
CA GLY A 296 -2.47 -5.05 3.42
C GLY A 296 -3.11 -4.21 2.32
N ASP A 297 -3.85 -4.86 1.44
CA ASP A 297 -4.45 -4.26 0.24
C ASP A 297 -5.63 -3.33 0.58
N LEU A 298 -6.53 -3.77 1.46
CA LEU A 298 -7.84 -3.12 1.63
C LEU A 298 -7.90 -2.10 2.77
N ALA A 299 -7.09 -2.28 3.80
CA ALA A 299 -7.13 -1.44 5.00
C ALA A 299 -5.80 -0.73 5.26
N TRP A 300 -4.69 -1.46 5.23
CA TRP A 300 -3.40 -0.86 5.53
C TRP A 300 -3.01 0.17 4.47
N LEU A 301 -2.97 -0.23 3.19
CA LEU A 301 -2.51 0.62 2.11
C LEU A 301 -3.33 1.92 2.02
N PRO A 302 -4.65 1.91 1.73
CA PRO A 302 -5.37 3.16 1.48
C PRO A 302 -5.41 4.08 2.70
N PHE A 303 -5.54 3.53 3.92
CA PHE A 303 -5.74 4.36 5.10
C PHE A 303 -4.44 4.79 5.79
N THR A 304 -3.30 4.12 5.54
CA THR A 304 -2.00 4.58 6.07
C THR A 304 -1.21 5.39 5.05
N TYR A 305 -1.38 5.15 3.74
CA TYR A 305 -0.67 5.88 2.69
C TYR A 305 -1.30 7.24 2.39
N SER A 306 -2.57 7.43 2.77
CA SER A 306 -3.27 8.73 2.71
C SER A 306 -3.07 9.59 3.96
N VAL A 307 -2.19 9.22 4.90
CA VAL A 307 -2.03 9.94 6.17
C VAL A 307 -1.47 11.35 5.94
N GLN A 308 -0.62 11.53 4.95
CA GLN A 308 0.02 12.81 4.63
C GLN A 308 -1.00 13.81 4.08
N THR A 309 -1.84 13.39 3.14
CA THR A 309 -2.93 14.21 2.58
C THR A 309 -3.99 14.51 3.64
N ARG A 310 -4.34 13.53 4.48
CA ARG A 310 -5.23 13.74 5.63
C ARG A 310 -4.68 14.72 6.65
N TYR A 311 -3.38 14.64 6.95
CA TYR A 311 -2.69 15.60 7.82
C TYR A 311 -2.81 17.01 7.24
N LEU A 312 -2.47 17.19 5.96
CA LEU A 312 -2.52 18.47 5.27
C LEU A 312 -3.94 19.03 5.13
N ALA A 313 -4.96 18.17 5.07
CA ALA A 313 -6.36 18.59 5.09
C ALA A 313 -6.77 19.29 6.39
N HIS A 314 -6.03 19.05 7.48
CA HIS A 314 -6.25 19.70 8.77
C HIS A 314 -5.17 20.73 9.12
N TYR A 315 -3.98 20.68 8.50
CA TYR A 315 -2.91 21.66 8.67
C TYR A 315 -2.37 22.11 7.30
N PRO A 316 -2.90 23.21 6.75
CA PRO A 316 -2.56 23.65 5.41
C PRO A 316 -1.18 24.32 5.42
N LEU A 317 -0.16 23.57 4.99
CA LEU A 317 1.21 24.06 4.84
C LEU A 317 1.47 24.52 3.41
N GLU A 318 1.89 25.77 3.22
CA GLU A 318 2.44 26.25 1.95
C GLU A 318 3.96 26.05 1.94
N LEU A 319 4.48 25.40 0.91
CA LEU A 319 5.90 25.12 0.72
C LEU A 319 6.63 26.31 0.09
N GLY A 320 5.97 27.00 -0.84
CA GLY A 320 6.58 28.07 -1.62
C GLY A 320 7.81 27.56 -2.37
N TRP A 321 8.98 28.14 -2.13
CA TRP A 321 10.20 27.75 -2.83
C TRP A 321 10.69 26.33 -2.49
N TRP A 322 10.29 25.77 -1.33
CA TRP A 322 10.63 24.39 -0.95
C TRP A 322 10.02 23.34 -1.87
N LEU A 323 8.97 23.69 -2.62
CA LEU A 323 8.37 22.82 -3.63
C LEU A 323 9.39 22.39 -4.70
N GLY A 324 10.33 23.28 -5.08
CA GLY A 324 11.34 23.01 -6.10
C GLY A 324 12.27 21.83 -5.75
N PRO A 325 12.97 21.86 -4.60
CA PRO A 325 13.76 20.72 -4.13
C PRO A 325 12.95 19.42 -3.97
N ILE A 326 11.70 19.50 -3.49
CA ILE A 326 10.86 18.31 -3.30
C ILE A 326 10.44 17.71 -4.66
N LEU A 327 10.11 18.55 -5.66
CA LEU A 327 9.89 18.13 -7.05
C LEU A 327 11.12 17.42 -7.62
N ALA A 328 12.33 17.90 -7.31
CA ALA A 328 13.56 17.26 -7.73
C ALA A 328 13.72 15.87 -7.10
N VAL A 329 13.38 15.70 -5.81
CA VAL A 329 13.37 14.39 -5.15
C VAL A 329 12.39 13.44 -5.87
N GLN A 330 11.16 13.87 -6.14
CA GLN A 330 10.18 13.06 -6.87
C GLN A 330 10.65 12.70 -8.28
N GLY A 331 11.15 13.67 -9.04
CA GLY A 331 11.62 13.46 -10.41
C GLY A 331 12.79 12.49 -10.48
N LEU A 332 13.81 12.68 -9.62
CA LEU A 332 14.96 11.79 -9.54
C LEU A 332 14.55 10.38 -9.09
N GLY A 333 13.72 10.28 -8.05
CA GLY A 333 13.21 8.99 -7.56
C GLY A 333 12.44 8.22 -8.63
N TYR A 334 11.53 8.89 -9.33
CA TYR A 334 10.75 8.27 -10.40
C TYR A 334 11.62 7.80 -11.57
N VAL A 335 12.57 8.64 -12.01
CA VAL A 335 13.52 8.28 -13.08
C VAL A 335 14.37 7.08 -12.66
N MET A 336 14.89 7.07 -11.43
CA MET A 336 15.64 5.94 -10.90
C MET A 336 14.77 4.67 -10.88
N PHE A 337 13.57 4.73 -10.30
CA PHE A 337 12.68 3.59 -10.15
C PHE A 337 12.31 2.99 -11.51
N ARG A 338 11.94 3.83 -12.48
CA ARG A 338 11.59 3.39 -13.83
C ARG A 338 12.81 2.86 -14.58
N SER A 339 13.97 3.48 -14.45
CA SER A 339 15.21 3.07 -15.12
C SER A 339 15.65 1.68 -14.66
N VAL A 340 15.67 1.42 -13.35
CA VAL A 340 16.05 0.13 -12.78
C VAL A 340 15.08 -0.98 -13.23
N ASN A 341 13.78 -0.74 -13.12
CA ASN A 341 12.76 -1.73 -13.49
C ASN A 341 12.74 -2.00 -14.99
N ASN A 342 12.87 -0.96 -15.82
CA ASN A 342 12.96 -1.12 -17.27
C ASN A 342 14.22 -1.87 -17.72
N GLU A 343 15.34 -1.72 -17.02
CA GLU A 343 16.55 -2.51 -17.28
C GLU A 343 16.26 -4.01 -17.11
N LYS A 344 15.62 -4.40 -16.00
CA LYS A 344 15.21 -5.80 -15.75
C LYS A 344 14.20 -6.28 -16.79
N ASN A 345 13.18 -5.47 -17.09
CA ASN A 345 12.09 -5.85 -17.99
C ASN A 345 12.59 -6.02 -19.43
N ARG A 346 13.44 -5.11 -19.92
CA ARG A 346 14.09 -5.25 -21.24
C ARG A 346 14.97 -6.49 -21.28
N PHE A 347 15.75 -6.74 -20.22
CA PHE A 347 16.62 -7.91 -20.17
C PHE A 347 15.84 -9.22 -20.23
N ARG A 348 14.70 -9.30 -19.55
CA ARG A 348 13.84 -10.51 -19.57
C ARG A 348 13.08 -10.69 -20.88
N THR A 349 12.73 -9.59 -21.57
CA THR A 349 11.88 -9.63 -22.77
C THR A 349 12.70 -9.71 -24.06
N ASN A 350 13.74 -8.88 -24.19
CA ASN A 350 14.63 -8.84 -25.34
C ASN A 350 16.09 -8.60 -24.90
N PRO A 351 16.82 -9.68 -24.52
CA PRO A 351 18.23 -9.57 -24.12
C PRO A 351 19.16 -8.99 -25.20
N LYS A 352 18.71 -8.90 -26.46
CA LYS A 352 19.49 -8.37 -27.58
C LYS A 352 19.21 -6.88 -27.84
N ASP A 353 18.36 -6.22 -27.04
CA ASP A 353 18.09 -4.79 -27.17
C ASP A 353 19.42 -4.01 -27.05
N PRO A 354 19.77 -3.15 -28.04
CA PRO A 354 21.02 -2.38 -28.03
C PRO A 354 21.23 -1.55 -26.76
N LYS A 355 20.16 -1.15 -26.06
CA LYS A 355 20.23 -0.38 -24.82
C LYS A 355 20.79 -1.18 -23.64
N ILE A 356 20.74 -2.51 -23.69
CA ILE A 356 21.15 -3.38 -22.58
C ILE A 356 22.09 -4.52 -23.01
N SER A 357 22.43 -4.62 -24.30
CA SER A 357 23.30 -5.68 -24.84
C SER A 357 24.71 -5.69 -24.22
N HIS A 358 25.14 -4.55 -23.66
CA HIS A 358 26.40 -4.41 -22.93
C HIS A 358 26.35 -4.99 -21.51
N LEU A 359 25.16 -5.33 -20.98
CA LEU A 359 25.01 -5.86 -19.64
C LEU A 359 25.50 -7.31 -19.55
N LYS A 360 26.29 -7.59 -18.52
CA LYS A 360 26.81 -8.92 -18.19
C LYS A 360 25.87 -9.61 -17.20
N TYR A 361 25.84 -10.94 -17.26
CA TYR A 361 25.03 -11.77 -16.38
C TYR A 361 25.73 -13.10 -16.06
N ILE A 362 25.31 -13.73 -14.96
CA ILE A 362 25.61 -15.13 -14.64
C ILE A 362 24.52 -15.98 -15.29
N GLN A 363 24.91 -16.96 -16.08
CA GLN A 363 24.02 -18.02 -16.53
C GLN A 363 23.94 -19.07 -15.42
N THR A 364 22.77 -19.21 -14.81
CA THR A 364 22.56 -20.15 -13.70
C THR A 364 22.37 -21.58 -14.20
N GLU A 365 22.70 -22.57 -13.37
CA GLU A 365 22.50 -24.00 -13.64
C GLU A 365 21.03 -24.34 -13.89
N VAL A 366 20.11 -23.62 -13.25
CA VAL A 366 18.65 -23.77 -13.46
C VAL A 366 18.13 -23.04 -14.72
N GLY A 367 19.03 -22.55 -15.58
CA GLY A 367 18.72 -21.99 -16.90
C GLY A 367 18.35 -20.51 -16.91
N SER A 368 18.15 -19.88 -15.75
CA SER A 368 17.87 -18.44 -15.64
C SER A 368 19.14 -17.57 -15.68
N LYS A 369 18.98 -16.25 -15.75
CA LYS A 369 20.08 -15.29 -15.85
C LYS A 369 20.02 -14.25 -14.73
N LEU A 370 21.16 -13.96 -14.11
CA LEU A 370 21.31 -12.94 -13.06
C LEU A 370 22.20 -11.79 -13.54
N LEU A 371 21.67 -10.57 -13.63
CA LEU A 371 22.41 -9.40 -14.08
C LEU A 371 23.47 -8.96 -13.05
N ILE A 372 24.72 -8.78 -13.47
CA ILE A 372 25.86 -8.39 -12.60
C ILE A 372 26.47 -7.02 -12.94
N THR A 373 25.90 -6.30 -13.91
CA THR A 373 26.30 -4.93 -14.27
C THR A 373 25.05 -4.07 -14.45
N GLY A 374 25.22 -2.76 -14.68
CA GLY A 374 24.09 -1.83 -14.78
C GLY A 374 23.58 -1.45 -13.38
N TRP A 375 22.28 -1.28 -13.24
CA TRP A 375 21.65 -1.05 -11.94
C TRP A 375 21.79 -2.27 -11.03
N TRP A 376 21.47 -3.46 -11.56
CA TRP A 376 21.48 -4.73 -10.82
C TRP A 376 22.89 -5.23 -10.47
N GLY A 377 23.93 -4.59 -11.01
CA GLY A 377 25.32 -4.77 -10.57
C GLY A 377 25.76 -3.87 -9.41
N ARG A 378 25.00 -2.82 -9.06
CA ARG A 378 25.33 -1.92 -7.96
C ARG A 378 24.80 -2.41 -6.61
N ALA A 379 23.58 -2.94 -6.61
CA ALA A 379 22.99 -3.63 -5.47
C ALA A 379 21.93 -4.62 -5.99
N ARG A 380 21.72 -5.71 -5.24
CA ARG A 380 20.78 -6.78 -5.63
C ARG A 380 19.33 -6.29 -5.73
N HIS A 381 18.97 -5.29 -4.92
CA HIS A 381 17.65 -4.68 -4.84
C HIS A 381 17.71 -3.15 -4.93
N ILE A 382 18.46 -2.64 -5.90
CA ILE A 382 18.57 -1.19 -6.15
C ILE A 382 17.22 -0.53 -6.52
N ASN A 383 16.25 -1.32 -6.99
CA ASN A 383 14.88 -0.87 -7.20
C ASN A 383 14.19 -0.50 -5.89
N TYR A 384 14.49 -1.19 -4.79
CA TYR A 384 13.95 -0.87 -3.47
C TYR A 384 14.52 0.44 -2.95
N LEU A 385 15.80 0.73 -3.21
CA LEU A 385 16.37 2.05 -2.90
C LEU A 385 15.67 3.15 -3.69
N ALA A 386 15.43 2.94 -4.98
CA ALA A 386 14.74 3.93 -5.81
C ALA A 386 13.29 4.17 -5.33
N ASP A 387 12.58 3.12 -4.94
CA ASP A 387 11.22 3.20 -4.40
C ASP A 387 11.20 3.94 -3.05
N TRP A 388 12.14 3.59 -2.15
CA TRP A 388 12.28 4.26 -0.86
C TRP A 388 12.71 5.73 -1.01
N PHE A 389 13.56 6.05 -1.99
CA PHE A 389 13.94 7.42 -2.27
C PHE A 389 12.75 8.24 -2.78
N MET A 390 11.99 7.71 -3.74
CA MET A 390 10.77 8.35 -4.27
C MET A 390 9.74 8.61 -3.16
N SER A 391 9.61 7.67 -2.21
CA SER A 391 8.71 7.77 -1.06
C SER A 391 8.92 9.02 -0.20
N TRP A 392 10.13 9.61 -0.18
CA TRP A 392 10.38 10.85 0.57
C TRP A 392 9.54 12.02 0.05
N ALA A 393 9.26 12.06 -1.26
CA ALA A 393 8.39 13.09 -1.82
C ALA A 393 6.94 13.01 -1.30
N PHE A 394 6.51 11.86 -0.74
CA PHE A 394 5.18 11.73 -0.15
C PHE A 394 5.11 12.40 1.22
N VAL A 395 6.21 12.44 1.99
CA VAL A 395 6.21 12.91 3.38
C VAL A 395 6.81 14.30 3.57
N LEU A 396 7.83 14.67 2.78
CA LEU A 396 8.49 15.98 2.89
C LEU A 396 7.52 17.18 2.79
N PRO A 397 6.47 17.14 1.96
CA PRO A 397 5.48 18.22 1.90
C PRO A 397 4.70 18.46 3.18
N THR A 398 4.71 17.52 4.13
CA THR A 398 4.04 17.68 5.43
C THR A 398 4.85 18.54 6.42
N GLY A 399 6.12 18.82 6.11
CA GLY A 399 7.03 19.49 7.01
C GLY A 399 7.26 18.70 8.30
N ILE A 400 7.73 19.37 9.36
CA ILE A 400 7.97 18.74 10.67
C ILE A 400 6.95 19.16 11.74
N ALA A 401 6.01 20.03 11.39
CA ALA A 401 5.05 20.60 12.34
C ALA A 401 4.09 19.51 12.85
N GLY A 402 3.74 19.56 14.13
CA GLY A 402 2.41 19.16 14.59
C GLY A 402 1.58 20.40 14.86
N TYR A 403 0.31 20.23 15.22
CA TYR A 403 -0.57 21.35 15.50
C TYR A 403 -1.56 21.03 16.61
N VAL A 404 -2.02 22.08 17.28
CA VAL A 404 -3.14 22.06 18.23
C VAL A 404 -4.23 23.01 17.76
N ILE A 405 -5.47 22.67 18.08
CA ILE A 405 -6.62 23.51 17.74
C ILE A 405 -7.12 24.23 18.98
N LYS A 406 -7.17 25.57 18.90
CA LYS A 406 -7.57 26.47 19.98
C LYS A 406 -8.79 27.31 19.60
N SER A 407 -9.41 27.90 20.61
CA SER A 407 -10.54 28.82 20.47
C SER A 407 -10.12 30.21 20.93
N ALA A 408 -10.14 31.18 20.03
CA ALA A 408 -9.79 32.59 20.26
C ALA A 408 -10.63 33.24 21.38
N LEU A 409 -11.83 32.71 21.66
CA LEU A 409 -12.67 33.14 22.79
C LEU A 409 -12.10 32.75 24.16
N LYS A 410 -11.37 31.63 24.24
CA LYS A 410 -10.78 31.10 25.48
C LYS A 410 -9.31 31.45 25.60
N GLU A 411 -8.59 31.41 24.48
CA GLU A 411 -7.17 31.69 24.36
C GLU A 411 -6.98 32.74 23.26
N PRO A 412 -6.94 34.03 23.61
CA PRO A 412 -6.73 35.10 22.64
C PRO A 412 -5.37 34.97 21.95
N ILE A 413 -5.31 35.34 20.67
CA ILE A 413 -4.09 35.26 19.88
C ILE A 413 -3.07 36.28 20.40
N THR A 414 -1.87 35.79 20.69
CA THR A 414 -0.73 36.62 21.10
C THR A 414 0.15 36.95 19.90
N ALA A 415 0.94 38.02 19.99
CA ALA A 415 1.86 38.45 18.92
C ALA A 415 2.91 37.37 18.54
N THR A 416 3.13 36.38 19.40
CA THR A 416 4.02 35.23 19.19
C THR A 416 3.40 34.11 18.33
N GLN A 417 2.08 34.14 18.08
CA GLN A 417 1.35 33.16 17.27
C GLN A 417 1.20 33.62 15.81
N SER A 418 2.30 34.03 15.17
CA SER A 418 2.30 34.52 13.79
C SER A 418 1.90 33.47 12.74
N THR A 419 1.87 32.18 13.12
CA THR A 419 1.51 31.03 12.29
C THR A 419 0.07 30.54 12.52
N ALA A 420 -0.78 31.33 13.19
CA ALA A 420 -2.17 30.95 13.45
C ALA A 420 -2.99 30.82 12.15
N ILE A 421 -3.58 29.65 11.92
CA ILE A 421 -4.43 29.35 10.75
C ILE A 421 -5.87 29.25 11.20
N PHE A 422 -6.74 30.11 10.67
CA PHE A 422 -8.15 30.17 11.08
C PHE A 422 -9.03 29.22 10.28
N ASP A 423 -10.01 28.64 10.98
CA ASP A 423 -11.07 27.85 10.37
C ASP A 423 -12.13 28.76 9.75
N ARG A 424 -12.53 28.50 8.50
CA ARG A 424 -13.60 29.24 7.84
C ARG A 424 -14.98 28.81 8.33
N GLN A 425 -15.15 27.54 8.68
CA GLN A 425 -16.44 26.96 9.06
C GLN A 425 -16.80 27.25 10.52
N ILE A 426 -15.80 27.33 11.40
CA ILE A 426 -15.99 27.51 12.84
C ILE A 426 -15.35 28.82 13.31
N THR A 427 -16.17 29.85 13.52
CA THR A 427 -15.71 31.18 13.94
C THR A 427 -14.90 31.13 15.24
N GLY A 428 -13.74 31.79 15.23
CA GLY A 428 -12.85 31.87 16.38
C GLY A 428 -12.01 30.61 16.63
N ARG A 429 -12.14 29.55 15.84
CA ARG A 429 -11.29 28.37 15.91
C ARG A 429 -10.03 28.57 15.07
N TYR A 430 -8.86 28.30 15.64
CA TYR A 430 -7.58 28.46 14.93
C TYR A 430 -6.59 27.35 15.29
N ARG A 431 -5.62 27.13 14.41
CA ARG A 431 -4.57 26.12 14.52
C ARG A 431 -3.21 26.79 14.70
N VAL A 432 -2.41 26.29 15.61
CA VAL A 432 -1.02 26.71 15.85
C VAL A 432 -0.17 25.48 16.18
N GLN A 433 1.13 25.56 15.97
CA GLN A 433 2.01 24.44 16.32
C GLN A 433 2.09 24.24 17.84
N ALA A 434 2.41 25.30 18.59
CA ALA A 434 2.56 25.26 20.05
C ALA A 434 3.39 24.03 20.49
N ASP A 435 3.00 23.36 21.58
CA ASP A 435 3.71 22.20 22.14
C ASP A 435 3.68 20.97 21.21
N ALA A 436 2.88 20.99 20.14
CA ALA A 436 2.85 19.93 19.13
C ALA A 436 3.91 20.14 18.03
N GLU A 437 4.70 21.22 18.05
CA GLU A 437 5.81 21.43 17.11
C GLU A 437 6.75 20.22 17.09
N GLY A 438 7.13 19.75 15.90
CA GLY A 438 7.95 18.55 15.74
C GLY A 438 7.19 17.22 15.83
N TRP A 439 6.02 17.17 16.48
CA TRP A 439 5.35 15.90 16.76
C TRP A 439 4.56 15.33 15.58
N GLY A 440 4.08 16.17 14.65
CA GLY A 440 3.36 15.70 13.46
C GLY A 440 4.24 14.84 12.54
N MET A 441 5.57 15.04 12.56
CA MET A 441 6.49 14.23 11.78
C MET A 441 6.44 12.75 12.14
N LEU A 442 6.18 12.40 13.42
CA LEU A 442 6.10 10.99 13.84
C LEU A 442 4.95 10.26 13.14
N ILE A 443 3.93 11.00 12.70
CA ILE A 443 2.74 10.45 12.07
C ILE A 443 2.91 10.47 10.55
N SER A 444 3.32 11.59 9.96
CA SER A 444 3.50 11.67 8.50
C SER A 444 4.73 10.90 7.99
N TYR A 445 5.82 10.86 8.75
CA TYR A 445 7.07 10.14 8.39
C TYR A 445 7.08 8.69 8.87
N PHE A 446 6.06 8.24 9.62
CA PHE A 446 5.86 6.82 9.93
C PHE A 446 5.97 5.97 8.66
N PHE A 447 5.42 6.47 7.55
CA PHE A 447 5.50 5.82 6.24
C PHE A 447 6.94 5.47 5.81
N ILE A 448 7.90 6.39 5.96
CA ILE A 448 9.30 6.15 5.56
C ILE A 448 9.95 5.05 6.39
N LEU A 449 9.69 5.05 7.70
CA LEU A 449 10.20 4.04 8.61
C LEU A 449 9.57 2.67 8.32
N TYR A 450 8.24 2.63 8.24
CA TYR A 450 7.49 1.43 7.87
C TYR A 450 7.97 0.87 6.52
N PHE A 451 8.10 1.71 5.50
CA PHE A 451 8.46 1.28 4.16
C PHE A 451 9.90 0.77 4.10
N ALA A 452 10.83 1.39 4.84
CA ALA A 452 12.18 0.86 5.00
C ALA A 452 12.17 -0.56 5.61
N VAL A 453 11.41 -0.76 6.71
CA VAL A 453 11.27 -2.07 7.36
C VAL A 453 10.66 -3.10 6.42
N LEU A 454 9.62 -2.71 5.67
CA LEU A 454 8.98 -3.56 4.66
C LEU A 454 9.97 -3.99 3.58
N LEU A 455 10.73 -3.06 3.02
CA LEU A 455 11.70 -3.32 1.94
C LEU A 455 12.86 -4.20 2.43
N ILE A 456 13.37 -3.96 3.64
CA ILE A 456 14.42 -4.82 4.25
C ILE A 456 13.87 -6.23 4.50
N HIS A 457 12.66 -6.36 5.04
CA HIS A 457 12.04 -7.65 5.25
C HIS A 457 11.80 -8.38 3.92
N ARG A 458 11.30 -7.67 2.91
CA ARG A 458 11.06 -8.22 1.56
C ARG A 458 12.35 -8.67 0.88
N GLU A 459 13.41 -7.88 0.98
CA GLU A 459 14.74 -8.22 0.46
C GLU A 459 15.27 -9.51 1.09
N ARG A 460 15.20 -9.64 2.41
CA ARG A 460 15.69 -10.85 3.11
C ARG A 460 14.95 -12.11 2.66
N ARG A 461 13.63 -12.01 2.47
CA ARG A 461 12.82 -13.12 1.95
C ARG A 461 13.19 -13.49 0.52
N ASP A 462 13.42 -12.49 -0.34
CA ASP A 462 13.82 -12.74 -1.72
C ASP A 462 15.25 -13.31 -1.82
N ASP A 463 16.18 -12.86 -0.97
CA ASP A 463 17.54 -13.42 -0.85
C ASP A 463 17.50 -14.90 -0.45
N GLU A 464 16.68 -15.27 0.55
CA GLU A 464 16.52 -16.66 0.97
C GLU A 464 15.91 -17.54 -0.13
N LYS A 465 14.87 -17.03 -0.81
CA LYS A 465 14.26 -17.70 -1.96
C LYS A 465 15.27 -17.90 -3.10
N CYS A 466 16.06 -16.88 -3.40
CA CYS A 466 17.08 -16.95 -4.44
C CYS A 466 18.23 -17.90 -4.06
N ARG A 467 18.64 -17.96 -2.79
CA ARG A 467 19.60 -18.96 -2.28
C ARG A 467 19.11 -20.38 -2.51
N ARG A 468 17.85 -20.68 -2.14
CA ARG A 468 17.27 -22.03 -2.35
C ARG A 468 17.18 -22.39 -3.83
N LYS A 469 16.81 -21.42 -4.67
CA LYS A 469 16.59 -21.65 -6.10
C LYS A 469 17.89 -21.79 -6.90
N TYR A 470 18.88 -20.94 -6.64
CA TYR A 470 20.09 -20.84 -7.47
C TYR A 470 21.34 -21.42 -6.79
N GLY A 471 21.30 -21.75 -5.50
CA GLY A 471 22.40 -22.38 -4.78
C GLY A 471 23.73 -21.62 -4.95
N LYS A 472 24.76 -22.31 -5.42
CA LYS A 472 26.12 -21.77 -5.62
C LYS A 472 26.17 -20.58 -6.57
N ASP A 473 25.28 -20.52 -7.57
CA ASP A 473 25.22 -19.37 -8.47
C ASP A 473 24.76 -18.10 -7.75
N TRP A 474 23.90 -18.23 -6.72
CA TRP A 474 23.52 -17.09 -5.88
C TRP A 474 24.64 -16.64 -4.97
N GLU A 475 25.41 -17.57 -4.40
CA GLU A 475 26.58 -17.25 -3.57
C GLU A 475 27.58 -16.45 -4.39
N LYS A 476 27.91 -16.93 -5.59
CA LYS A 476 28.75 -16.21 -6.55
C LYS A 476 28.16 -14.85 -6.95
N TYR A 477 26.84 -14.76 -7.13
CA TYR A 477 26.17 -13.50 -7.40
C TYR A 477 26.35 -12.50 -6.24
N CYS A 478 26.20 -12.98 -5.00
CA CYS A 478 26.39 -12.17 -3.80
C CYS A 478 27.84 -11.72 -3.61
N GLU A 479 28.83 -12.50 -4.04
CA GLU A 479 30.24 -12.08 -4.04
C GLU A 479 30.50 -10.94 -5.02
N ILE A 480 29.88 -10.98 -6.21
CA ILE A 480 30.03 -9.96 -7.25
C ILE A 480 29.25 -8.69 -6.91
N VAL A 481 28.03 -8.85 -6.38
CA VAL A 481 27.12 -7.76 -6.01
C VAL A 481 26.85 -7.85 -4.50
N PRO A 482 27.78 -7.35 -3.66
CA PRO A 482 27.72 -7.56 -2.21
C PRO A 482 26.57 -6.82 -1.53
N TYR A 483 26.24 -5.62 -2.04
CA TYR A 483 25.22 -4.75 -1.46
C TYR A 483 23.81 -5.23 -1.77
N ARG A 484 22.95 -5.20 -0.75
CA ARG A 484 21.56 -5.62 -0.82
C ARG A 484 20.68 -4.53 -1.41
N ILE A 485 20.63 -3.35 -0.78
CA ILE A 485 19.75 -2.24 -1.18
C ILE A 485 20.56 -0.97 -1.43
N VAL A 486 21.44 -0.59 -0.49
CA VAL A 486 22.15 0.68 -0.50
C VAL A 486 23.64 0.44 -0.78
N PRO A 487 24.12 0.75 -2.01
CA PRO A 487 25.52 0.55 -2.36
C PRO A 487 26.45 1.26 -1.36
N GLY A 488 27.42 0.51 -0.83
CA GLY A 488 28.39 1.01 0.15
C GLY A 488 27.92 1.00 1.61
N ILE A 489 26.66 0.64 1.90
CA ILE A 489 26.10 0.69 3.25
C ILE A 489 25.45 -0.65 3.65
N TYR A 490 24.49 -1.15 2.87
CA TYR A 490 23.71 -2.37 3.15
C TYR A 490 23.44 -3.14 1.85
#